data_AF-A0A0D0IAJ0-F1
#
_entry.id   AF-A0A0D0IAJ0-F1
#
_cell.length_a   1.000
_cell.length_b   1.000
_cell.length_c   1.000
_cell.angle_alpha   90.00
_cell.angle_beta   90.00
_cell.angle_gamma   90.00
#
_symmetry.space_group_name_H-M   'P 1'
#
loop_
_entity.id
_entity.type
_entity.pdbx_description
1 polymer ?
#
loop_
_entity_poly.entity_id
_entity_poly.type
_entity_poly.pdbx_seq_one_letter_code
_entity_poly.pdbx_strand_id
1 'polypeptide(L)'
;EAPAEAPPSDERCFAIEQIEISGATSLSAADKAEILAPFADDCLGVSQLNGLLKAVTDHYIDRGYVTTRAYLPQQDLSARTLNVVVVEGRLEGLDSSALASDRELAMSFPGETGEILNLR
;
A
#
# COMPACT_ATOMS: atom_id res chain seq x y z
N GLU A 1 2.74 -31.60 9.03
CA GLU A 1 2.94 -30.13 9.05
C GLU A 1 3.93 -29.73 10.14
N ALA A 2 4.81 -28.77 9.86
CA ALA A 2 5.54 -28.02 10.89
C ALA A 2 4.67 -26.83 11.34
N PRO A 3 4.59 -26.51 12.65
CA PRO A 3 3.81 -25.38 13.12
C PRO A 3 4.44 -24.06 12.65
N ALA A 4 3.61 -23.14 12.18
CA ALA A 4 4.01 -21.78 11.82
C ALA A 4 4.56 -21.06 13.06
N GLU A 5 5.84 -20.68 12.99
CA GLU A 5 6.55 -19.94 14.03
C GLU A 5 5.93 -18.54 14.13
N ALA A 6 5.43 -18.17 15.31
CA ALA A 6 4.93 -16.82 15.57
C ALA A 6 6.09 -15.83 15.36
N PRO A 7 5.85 -14.66 14.75
CA PRO A 7 6.91 -13.68 14.52
C PRO A 7 7.56 -13.29 15.85
N PRO A 8 8.87 -13.01 15.86
CA PRO A 8 9.58 -12.60 17.06
C PRO A 8 8.87 -11.41 17.69
N SER A 9 8.54 -11.52 18.98
CA SER A 9 7.99 -10.41 19.75
C SER A 9 9.04 -9.32 19.83
N ASP A 10 8.76 -8.16 19.23
CA ASP A 10 9.62 -6.99 19.36
C ASP A 10 9.78 -6.61 20.85
N GLU A 11 11.03 -6.51 21.33
CA GLU A 11 11.33 -6.13 22.72
C GLU A 11 10.85 -4.71 23.07
N ARG A 12 10.57 -3.88 22.06
CA ARG A 12 10.00 -2.54 22.20
C ARG A 12 8.90 -2.32 21.16
N CYS A 13 7.74 -1.91 21.63
CA CYS A 13 6.59 -1.57 20.80
C CYS A 13 6.05 -0.19 21.15
N PHE A 14 5.33 0.41 20.22
CA PHE A 14 4.69 1.71 20.37
C PHE A 14 3.19 1.53 20.56
N ALA A 15 2.62 2.15 21.58
CA ALA A 15 1.17 2.20 21.75
C ALA A 15 0.58 3.16 20.72
N ILE A 16 -0.16 2.63 19.75
CA ILE A 16 -0.82 3.40 18.70
C ILE A 16 -2.33 3.36 18.93
N GLU A 17 -2.95 4.52 19.04
CA GLU A 17 -4.40 4.67 19.21
C GLU A 17 -5.10 5.00 17.89
N GLN A 18 -4.41 5.73 17.00
CA GLN A 18 -4.95 6.17 15.73
C GLN A 18 -3.98 5.90 14.59
N ILE A 19 -4.47 5.28 13.51
CA ILE A 19 -3.70 5.07 12.28
C ILE A 19 -4.39 5.83 11.15
N GLU A 20 -3.64 6.70 10.49
CA GLU A 20 -4.12 7.51 9.37
C GLU A 20 -3.38 7.14 8.08
N ILE A 21 -4.14 6.83 7.03
CA ILE A 21 -3.58 6.52 5.70
C ILE A 21 -3.77 7.73 4.77
N SER A 22 -2.66 8.38 4.45
CA SER A 22 -2.58 9.53 3.54
C SER A 22 -2.15 9.10 2.13
N GLY A 23 -2.56 9.84 1.10
CA GLY A 23 -2.15 9.55 -0.29
C GLY A 23 -2.84 8.35 -0.95
N ALA A 24 -3.66 7.61 -0.20
CA ALA A 24 -4.46 6.49 -0.71
C ALA A 24 -5.82 6.98 -1.23
N THR A 25 -5.86 7.47 -2.48
CA THR A 25 -7.10 7.97 -3.11
C THR A 25 -7.97 6.83 -3.67
N SER A 26 -7.36 5.70 -4.03
CA SER A 26 -8.07 4.52 -4.54
C SER A 26 -8.69 3.65 -3.44
N LEU A 27 -8.30 3.82 -2.18
CA LEU A 27 -8.86 3.05 -1.06
C LEU A 27 -10.10 3.74 -0.50
N SER A 28 -11.21 2.99 -0.43
CA SER A 28 -12.40 3.44 0.28
C SER A 28 -12.17 3.46 1.80
N ALA A 29 -13.03 4.15 2.55
CA ALA A 29 -12.97 4.13 4.01
C ALA A 29 -13.16 2.71 4.58
N ALA A 30 -13.96 1.88 3.91
CA ALA A 30 -14.18 0.49 4.29
C ALA A 30 -12.91 -0.36 4.08
N ASP A 31 -12.25 -0.21 2.92
CA ASP A 31 -10.98 -0.90 2.65
C ASP A 31 -9.91 -0.52 3.68
N LYS A 32 -9.80 0.77 4.01
CA LYS A 32 -8.86 1.25 5.05
C LYS A 32 -9.18 0.61 6.40
N ALA A 33 -10.44 0.59 6.81
CA ALA A 33 -10.84 -0.02 8.07
C ALA A 33 -10.54 -1.53 8.11
N GLU A 34 -10.76 -2.26 7.01
CA GLU A 34 -10.47 -3.69 6.90
C GLU A 34 -8.98 -3.98 7.02
N ILE A 35 -8.13 -3.21 6.31
CA ILE A 35 -6.67 -3.36 6.37
C ILE A 35 -6.14 -3.03 7.77
N LEU A 36 -6.72 -2.03 8.44
CA LEU A 36 -6.27 -1.53 9.74
C LEU A 36 -6.79 -2.35 10.92
N ALA A 37 -7.89 -3.09 10.76
CA ALA A 37 -8.53 -3.85 11.83
C ALA A 37 -7.56 -4.78 12.61
N PRO A 38 -6.61 -5.49 11.99
CA PRO A 38 -5.65 -6.34 12.71
C PRO A 38 -4.60 -5.56 13.52
N PHE A 39 -4.46 -4.26 13.30
CA PHE A 39 -3.44 -3.40 13.89
C PHE A 39 -4.02 -2.34 14.83
N ALA A 40 -5.34 -2.31 15.00
CA ALA A 40 -6.04 -1.37 15.86
C ALA A 40 -5.83 -1.74 17.35
N ASP A 41 -5.66 -0.72 18.19
CA ASP A 41 -5.54 -0.83 19.66
C ASP A 41 -4.41 -1.77 20.14
N ASP A 42 -3.37 -1.99 19.31
CA ASP A 42 -2.25 -2.88 19.62
C ASP A 42 -0.94 -2.11 19.87
N CYS A 43 -0.03 -2.75 20.60
CA CYS A 43 1.34 -2.29 20.74
C CYS A 43 2.13 -2.72 19.50
N LEU A 44 2.33 -1.79 18.56
CA LEU A 44 2.98 -2.09 17.28
C LEU A 44 4.50 -2.01 17.43
N GLY A 45 5.17 -3.15 17.28
CA GLY A 45 6.61 -3.24 17.09
C GLY A 45 7.01 -2.99 15.64
N VAL A 46 8.32 -3.00 15.37
CA VAL A 46 8.87 -2.82 14.02
C VAL A 46 8.35 -3.89 13.06
N SER A 47 8.20 -5.13 13.52
CA SER A 47 7.68 -6.24 12.72
C SER A 47 6.22 -6.03 12.35
N GLN A 48 5.39 -5.58 13.30
CA GLN A 48 3.98 -5.25 13.04
C GLN A 48 3.84 -4.03 12.13
N LEU A 49 4.67 -3.00 12.30
CA LEU A 49 4.68 -1.83 11.41
C LEU A 49 5.03 -2.23 9.97
N ASN A 50 6.04 -3.07 9.77
CA ASN A 50 6.36 -3.62 8.45
C ASN A 50 5.21 -4.50 7.90
N GLY A 51 4.55 -5.27 8.77
CA GLY A 51 3.36 -6.04 8.43
C GLY A 51 2.21 -5.17 7.96
N LEU A 52 1.96 -4.03 8.62
CA LEU A 52 0.97 -3.04 8.23
C LEU A 52 1.29 -2.45 6.84
N LEU A 53 2.53 -2.00 6.62
CA LEU A 53 2.94 -1.47 5.32
C LEU A 53 2.77 -2.51 4.20
N LYS A 54 3.10 -3.77 4.51
CA LYS A 54 2.90 -4.89 3.59
C LYS A 54 1.42 -5.13 3.32
N ALA A 55 0.57 -5.18 4.34
CA ALA A 55 -0.88 -5.40 4.18
C ALA A 55 -1.53 -4.32 3.30
N VAL A 56 -1.16 -3.04 3.52
CA VAL A 56 -1.61 -1.94 2.66
C VAL A 56 -1.15 -2.15 1.22
N THR A 57 0.13 -2.47 1.01
CA THR A 57 0.70 -2.65 -0.33
C THR A 57 0.11 -3.86 -1.06
N ASP A 58 -0.05 -5.00 -0.37
CA ASP A 58 -0.62 -6.23 -0.91
C ASP A 58 -2.08 -6.00 -1.36
N HIS A 59 -2.86 -5.25 -0.58
CA HIS A 59 -4.24 -4.91 -0.94
C HIS A 59 -4.36 -4.12 -2.26
N TYR A 60 -3.37 -3.28 -2.57
CA TYR A 60 -3.25 -2.58 -3.86
C TYR A 60 -2.82 -3.53 -4.98
N ILE A 61 -1.82 -4.37 -4.73
CA ILE A 61 -1.33 -5.37 -5.70
C ILE A 61 -2.46 -6.32 -6.10
N ASP A 62 -3.28 -6.77 -5.14
CA ASP A 62 -4.41 -7.65 -5.38
C ASP A 62 -5.49 -7.02 -6.26
N ARG A 63 -5.53 -5.68 -6.36
CA ARG A 63 -6.42 -4.92 -7.25
C ARG A 63 -5.75 -4.54 -8.58
N GLY A 64 -4.49 -4.92 -8.77
CA GLY A 64 -3.70 -4.68 -9.99
C GLY A 64 -2.82 -3.42 -9.97
N TYR A 65 -2.80 -2.67 -8.86
CA TYR A 65 -2.02 -1.44 -8.70
C TYR A 65 -0.58 -1.70 -8.26
N VAL A 66 0.21 -2.37 -9.10
CA VAL A 66 1.52 -2.93 -8.71
C VAL A 66 2.62 -1.88 -8.45
N THR A 67 2.46 -0.67 -8.98
CA THR A 67 3.41 0.43 -8.78
C THR A 67 3.17 1.22 -7.50
N THR A 68 2.12 0.89 -6.75
CA THR A 68 1.78 1.56 -5.51
C THR A 68 2.58 0.99 -4.34
N ARG A 69 3.07 1.87 -3.45
CA ARG A 69 3.80 1.48 -2.23
C ARG A 69 3.36 2.30 -1.03
N ALA A 70 3.22 1.64 0.12
CA ALA A 70 3.06 2.31 1.41
C ALA A 70 4.43 2.50 2.09
N TYR A 71 4.63 3.64 2.75
CA TYR A 71 5.82 3.91 3.54
C TYR A 71 5.48 4.70 4.80
N LEU A 72 6.39 4.62 5.78
CA LEU A 72 6.29 5.36 7.03
C LEU A 72 7.18 6.60 6.96
N PRO A 73 6.63 7.83 6.98
CA PRO A 73 7.44 9.04 7.11
C PRO A 73 8.08 9.11 8.51
N GLN A 74 9.17 9.87 8.63
CA GLN A 74 9.69 10.24 9.93
C GLN A 74 8.64 11.05 10.69
N GLN A 75 8.27 10.57 11.87
CA GLN A 75 7.21 11.13 12.70
C GLN A 75 7.46 10.83 14.17
N ASP A 76 6.80 11.57 15.05
CA ASP A 76 6.83 11.33 16.49
C ASP A 76 5.61 10.50 16.91
N LEU A 77 5.86 9.27 17.38
CA LEU A 77 4.82 8.33 17.82
C LEU A 77 4.39 8.56 19.28
N SER A 78 4.97 9.56 19.98
CA SER A 78 4.59 9.91 21.36
C SER A 78 3.14 10.37 21.47
N ALA A 79 2.58 10.93 20.39
CA ALA A 79 1.18 11.32 20.28
C ALA A 79 0.23 10.13 19.99
N ARG A 80 0.75 8.89 19.95
CA ARG A 80 0.00 7.66 19.68
C ARG A 80 -0.75 7.66 18.34
N THR A 81 -0.35 8.51 17.41
CA THR A 81 -0.90 8.61 16.07
C THR A 81 0.15 8.16 15.06
N LEU A 82 -0.21 7.19 14.23
CA LEU A 82 0.64 6.64 13.18
C LEU A 82 0.14 7.12 11.81
N ASN A 83 0.95 7.91 11.12
CA ASN A 83 0.69 8.29 9.74
C ASN A 83 1.39 7.32 8.78
N VAL A 84 0.62 6.70 7.90
CA VAL A 84 1.10 5.88 6.79
C VAL A 84 0.84 6.65 5.50
N VAL A 85 1.87 6.82 4.67
CA VAL A 85 1.73 7.50 3.38
C VAL A 85 1.80 6.47 2.27
N VAL A 86 0.84 6.54 1.35
CA VAL A 86 0.80 5.71 0.15
C VAL A 86 1.14 6.56 -1.05
N VAL A 87 2.06 6.07 -1.89
CA VAL A 87 2.36 6.64 -3.21
C VAL A 87 1.73 5.77 -4.26
N GLU A 88 0.68 6.28 -4.90
CA GLU A 88 0.01 5.61 -6.02
C GLU A 88 0.76 5.93 -7.32
N GLY A 89 1.35 4.90 -7.93
CA GLY A 89 2.09 5.06 -9.20
C GLY A 89 1.15 5.34 -10.36
N ARG A 90 1.49 6.33 -11.19
CA ARG A 90 0.70 6.74 -12.35
C ARG A 90 1.42 6.38 -13.64
N LEU A 91 0.64 6.09 -14.69
CA LEU A 91 1.17 5.83 -16.02
C LEU A 91 1.67 7.15 -16.63
N GLU A 92 2.98 7.32 -16.82
CA GLU A 92 3.56 8.51 -17.45
C GLU A 92 3.38 8.51 -18.98
N GLY A 93 3.30 7.33 -19.58
CA GLY A 93 3.11 7.13 -21.01
C GLY A 93 3.45 5.72 -21.43
N LEU A 94 3.06 5.36 -22.65
CA LEU A 94 3.49 4.14 -23.31
C LEU A 94 4.39 4.54 -24.47
N ASP A 95 5.64 4.08 -24.44
CA ASP A 95 6.54 4.28 -25.56
C ASP A 95 6.12 3.38 -26.73
N SER A 96 5.61 4.00 -27.79
CA SER A 96 5.47 3.37 -29.09
C SER A 96 6.88 3.12 -29.65
N SER A 97 7.51 2.01 -29.24
CA SER A 97 8.62 1.48 -30.03
C SER A 97 8.15 1.34 -31.48
N ALA A 98 9.07 1.32 -32.46
CA ALA A 98 8.78 1.31 -33.91
C ALA A 98 7.90 0.12 -34.42
N LEU A 99 7.33 -0.66 -33.50
CA LEU A 99 6.56 -1.88 -33.69
C LEU A 99 5.04 -1.67 -33.57
N ALA A 100 4.54 -0.54 -33.06
CA ALA A 100 3.10 -0.31 -32.90
C ALA A 100 2.71 1.17 -33.10
N SER A 101 1.60 1.38 -33.81
CA SER A 101 0.92 2.67 -33.90
C SER A 101 0.12 2.98 -32.63
N ASP A 102 -0.20 4.26 -32.39
CA ASP A 102 -1.01 4.70 -31.23
C ASP A 102 -2.35 3.95 -31.12
N ARG A 103 -2.95 3.62 -32.27
CA ARG A 103 -4.20 2.86 -32.32
C ARG A 103 -4.01 1.41 -31.88
N GLU A 104 -2.90 0.78 -32.24
CA GLU A 104 -2.59 -0.58 -31.79
C GLU A 104 -2.29 -0.60 -30.28
N LEU A 105 -1.61 0.42 -29.77
CA LEU A 105 -1.37 0.57 -28.33
C LEU A 105 -2.68 0.74 -27.56
N ALA A 106 -3.57 1.64 -27.98
CA ALA A 106 -4.87 1.87 -27.35
C ALA A 106 -5.78 0.62 -27.37
N MET A 107 -5.61 -0.26 -28.36
CA MET A 107 -6.32 -1.54 -28.42
C MET A 107 -5.69 -2.62 -27.53
N SER A 108 -4.40 -2.50 -27.21
CA SER A 108 -3.64 -3.50 -26.44
C SER A 108 -3.62 -3.23 -24.93
N PHE A 109 -3.73 -1.96 -24.52
CA PHE A 109 -3.70 -1.55 -23.12
C PHE A 109 -4.85 -0.55 -22.87
N PRO A 110 -5.78 -0.87 -21.95
CA PRO A 110 -6.99 -0.06 -21.75
C PRO A 110 -6.80 1.18 -20.86
N GLY A 111 -5.65 1.33 -20.19
CA GLY A 111 -5.41 2.44 -19.26
C GLY A 111 -4.87 3.70 -19.94
N GLU A 112 -5.18 4.87 -19.35
CA GLU A 112 -4.79 6.17 -19.89
C GLU A 112 -3.59 6.80 -19.17
N THR A 113 -2.83 7.64 -19.88
CA THR A 113 -1.73 8.41 -19.28
C THR A 113 -2.26 9.33 -18.18
N GLY A 114 -1.61 9.31 -17.02
CA GLY A 114 -1.97 10.09 -15.84
C GLY A 114 -2.89 9.35 -14.85
N GLU A 115 -3.50 8.25 -15.27
CA GLU A 115 -4.24 7.37 -14.37
C GLU A 115 -3.32 6.52 -13.51
N ILE A 116 -3.86 5.97 -12.42
CA ILE A 116 -3.13 5.04 -11.57
C ILE A 116 -2.95 3.75 -12.37
N LEU A 117 -1.70 3.30 -12.49
CA LEU A 117 -1.37 2.14 -13.31
C LEU A 117 -2.02 0.88 -12.71
N ASN A 118 -2.87 0.24 -13.51
CA ASN A 118 -3.47 -1.05 -13.20
C ASN A 118 -3.07 -2.08 -14.27
N LEU A 119 -2.65 -3.26 -13.84
CA LEU A 119 -2.24 -4.37 -14.71
C LEU A 119 -3.28 -5.50 -14.83
N ARG A 120 -4.50 -5.31 -14.32
CA ARG A 120 -5.61 -6.26 -14.45
C ARG A 120 -6.71 -5.78 -15.38
#